data_AF-A0A6P0X030-F1
#
_entry.id   AF-A0A6P0X030-F1
#
_cell.length_a   1.000
_cell.length_b   1.000
_cell.length_c   1.000
_cell.angle_alpha   90.00
_cell.angle_beta   90.00
_cell.angle_gamma   90.00
#
_symmetry.space_group_name_H-M   'P 1'
#
loop_
_entity.id
_entity.type
_entity.pdbx_description
1 polymer ?
#
loop_
_entity_poly.entity_id
_entity_poly.type
_entity_poly.pdbx_seq_one_letter_code
_entity_poly.pdbx_strand_id
1 'polypeptide(L)' 'MGAKGLTRFIHDQFAKDYLEELLTPYGEVKAPRRVSGEVREIDVWFATMPNT' A
#
# COMPACT_ATOMS: atom_id res chain seq x y z
N MET A 1 -8.05 -10.10 27.16
CA MET A 1 -8.48 -9.54 25.85
C MET A 1 -7.24 -9.19 25.07
N GLY A 2 -6.92 -9.95 24.02
CA GLY A 2 -5.63 -9.85 23.32
C GLY A 2 -5.58 -8.69 22.33
N ALA A 3 -4.47 -7.95 22.32
CA ALA A 3 -4.14 -6.83 21.44
C ALA A 3 -3.90 -7.23 19.97
N LYS A 4 -4.64 -8.23 19.45
CA LYS A 4 -4.46 -8.82 18.11
C LYS A 4 -4.79 -7.86 16.95
N GLY A 5 -5.40 -6.71 17.22
CA GLY A 5 -5.76 -5.70 16.22
C GLY A 5 -4.74 -4.56 16.07
N LEU A 6 -4.09 -4.13 17.15
CA LEU A 6 -3.23 -2.94 17.15
C LEU A 6 -1.88 -3.19 16.45
N THR A 7 -1.28 -4.36 16.70
CA THR A 7 -0.02 -4.73 16.05
C THR A 7 -0.20 -4.96 14.55
N ARG A 8 -1.33 -5.57 14.15
CA ARG A 8 -1.65 -5.77 12.72
C ARG A 8 -1.79 -4.44 11.99
N PHE A 9 -2.38 -3.44 12.63
CA PHE A 9 -2.52 -2.09 12.06
C PHE A 9 -1.17 -1.37 11.90
N ILE A 10 -0.29 -1.46 12.91
CA ILE A 10 1.04 -0.83 12.85
C ILE A 10 1.91 -1.47 11.75
N HIS A 11 1.90 -2.80 11.65
CA HIS A 11 2.66 -3.49 10.60
C HIS A 11 2.10 -3.25 9.20
N ASP A 12 0.77 -3.15 9.07
CA ASP A 12 0.10 -2.83 7.80
C ASP A 12 0.48 -1.43 7.31
N GLN A 13 0.39 -0.43 8.19
CA GLN A 13 0.77 0.94 7.85
C GLN A 13 2.27 1.05 7.53
N PHE A 14 3.13 0.44 8.36
CA PHE A 14 4.57 0.44 8.10
C PHE A 14 4.94 -0.19 6.75
N ALA A 15 4.30 -1.32 6.39
CA ALA A 15 4.56 -1.98 5.12
C ALA A 15 4.11 -1.12 3.93
N LYS A 16 2.96 -0.44 4.04
CA LYS A 16 2.44 0.48 3.02
C LYS A 16 3.40 1.66 2.80
N ASP A 17 3.79 2.34 3.88
CA ASP A 17 4.69 3.49 3.82
C ASP A 17 6.07 3.08 3.26
N TYR A 18 6.62 1.95 3.72
CA TYR A 18 7.92 1.45 3.26
C TYR A 18 7.91 1.11 1.77
N LEU A 19 6.84 0.45 1.28
CA LEU A 19 6.72 0.11 -0.14
C LEU A 19 6.51 1.35 -1.01
N GLU A 20 5.81 2.36 -0.53
CA GLU A 20 5.66 3.64 -1.23
C GLU A 20 7.00 4.34 -1.40
N GLU A 21 7.78 4.50 -0.33
CA GLU A 21 9.11 5.10 -0.39
C GLU A 21 10.07 4.31 -1.29
N LEU A 22 10.07 2.98 -1.17
CA LEU A 22 10.97 2.10 -1.91
C LEU A 22 10.69 2.12 -3.42
N LEU A 23 9.42 2.19 -3.82
CA LEU A 23 9.00 2.02 -5.22
C LEU A 23 8.83 3.34 -5.98
N THR A 24 8.71 4.47 -5.27
CA THR A 24 8.59 5.82 -5.88
C THR A 24 9.65 6.13 -6.94
N PRO A 25 10.94 5.76 -6.79
CA PRO A 25 11.94 6.00 -7.82
C PRO A 25 11.74 5.23 -9.13
N TYR A 26 10.93 4.16 -9.10
CA TYR A 26 10.78 3.20 -10.20
C TYR A 26 9.43 3.30 -10.92
N GLY A 27 8.50 4.10 -10.42
CA GLY A 27 7.15 4.17 -10.98
C GLY A 27 6.15 4.94 -10.14
N GLU A 28 4.89 4.91 -10.58
CA GLU A 28 3.77 5.43 -9.82
C GLU A 28 3.33 4.40 -8.78
N VAL A 29 3.31 4.81 -7.51
CA VAL A 29 2.80 4.00 -6.39
C VAL A 29 1.55 4.65 -5.83
N LYS A 30 0.57 3.83 -5.40
CA LYS A 30 -0.61 4.27 -4.64
C LYS A 30 -0.87 3.31 -3.50
N ALA A 31 -0.75 3.78 -2.27
CA ALA A 31 -1.05 3.05 -1.05
C ALA A 31 -1.73 3.95 -0.01
N PRO A 32 -2.90 3.59 0.58
CA PRO A 32 -3.88 2.60 0.12
C PRO A 32 -4.79 3.16 -0.99
N ARG A 33 -5.14 2.34 -1.99
CA ARG A 33 -6.05 2.74 -3.07
C ARG A 33 -7.43 2.10 -2.91
N ARG A 34 -8.45 2.93 -2.76
CA ARG A 34 -9.86 2.52 -2.82
C ARG A 34 -10.30 2.37 -4.28
N VAL A 35 -10.90 1.23 -4.62
CA VAL A 35 -11.47 0.97 -5.95
C VAL A 35 -12.95 1.29 -5.91
N SER A 36 -13.38 2.38 -6.55
CA SER A 36 -14.81 2.74 -6.61
C SER A 36 -15.56 1.71 -7.47
N GLY A 37 -16.40 0.90 -6.84
CA GLY A 37 -17.22 -0.11 -7.52
C GLY A 37 -17.19 -1.48 -6.85
N GLU A 38 -16.20 -1.77 -6.01
CA GLU A 38 -16.11 -2.99 -5.20
C GLU A 38 -15.81 -2.66 -3.73
N VAL A 39 -16.29 -3.48 -2.79
CA VAL A 39 -15.85 -3.42 -1.38
C VAL A 39 -14.47 -4.09 -1.25
N ARG A 40 -13.52 -3.61 -2.05
CA ARG A 40 -12.14 -4.11 -2.06
C ARG A 40 -11.17 -2.96 -1.95
N GLU A 41 -10.20 -3.14 -1.08
CA GLU A 41 -9.09 -2.22 -0.86
C GLU A 41 -7.83 -2.84 -1.46
N ILE A 42 -7.08 -2.04 -2.22
CA ILE A 42 -5.76 -2.44 -2.69
C ILE A 42 -4.76 -1.80 -1.73
N ASP A 43 -4.00 -2.64 -1.01
CA ASP A 43 -3.02 -2.17 -0.04
C ASP A 43 -1.89 -1.38 -0.71
N VAL A 44 -1.37 -1.89 -1.84
CA VAL A 44 -0.35 -1.23 -2.66
C VAL A 44 -0.62 -1.50 -4.14
N TRP A 45 -0.74 -0.43 -4.93
CA TRP A 45 -0.77 -0.48 -6.40
C TRP A 45 0.52 0.14 -6.94
N PHE A 46 1.24 -0.60 -7.79
CA PHE A 46 2.47 -0.12 -8.43
C PHE A 46 2.36 -0.23 -9.94
N ALA A 47 2.68 0.86 -10.64
CA ALA A 47 2.80 0.92 -12.09
C ALA A 47 4.18 1.45 -12.47
N THR A 48 4.97 0.63 -13.16
CA THR A 48 6.31 1.02 -13.62
C THR A 48 6.21 2.19 -14.60
N MET A 49 7.10 3.17 -14.52
CA MET A 49 7.25 4.12 -15.63
C MET A 49 7.80 3.37 -16.85
N PRO A 50 7.13 3.36 -18.01
CA PRO A 50 7.72 2.82 -19.22
C PRO A 50 8.90 3.70 -19.61
N ASN A 51 10.10 3.17 -19.41
CA ASN A 51 11.34 3.69 -19.96
C ASN A 51 11.26 3.58 -21.50
N THR A 52 10.76 4.65 -22.13
CA THR A 52 10.78 4.85 -23.58
C THR A 52 12.01 5.66 -23.96
#